data_AF-A0AAU4M9E3-F1
#
_entry.id   AF-A0AAU4M9E3-F1
#
_cell.length_a   1.000
_cell.length_b   1.000
_cell.length_c   1.000
_cell.angle_alpha   90.00
_cell.angle_beta   90.00
_cell.angle_gamma   90.00
#
_symmetry.space_group_name_H-M   'P 1'
#
loop_
_entity.id
_entity.type
_entity.pdbx_description
1 polymer ?
#
loop_
_entity_poly.entity_id
_entity_poly.type
_entity_poly.pdbx_seq_one_letter_code
_entity_poly.pdbx_strand_id
1 'polypeptide(L)' 'MGTEIRTCASCAGARGTEKEQHTVDLDVNGNQVHRVDRFWSPCSACGGLGTVIVG' A
#
# COMPACT_ATOMS: atom_id res chain seq x y z
N MET A 1 20.47 -9.25 -23.58
CA MET A 1 19.15 -8.67 -23.25
C MET A 1 19.40 -7.63 -22.18
N GLY A 2 19.06 -6.36 -22.43
CA GLY A 2 19.32 -5.27 -21.50
C GLY A 2 18.16 -5.13 -20.51
N THR A 3 18.47 -4.96 -19.23
CA THR A 3 17.48 -4.60 -18.21
C THR A 3 17.18 -3.11 -18.30
N GLU A 4 15.90 -2.74 -18.35
CA GLU A 4 15.44 -1.36 -18.37
C GLU A 4 14.84 -0.98 -17.01
N ILE A 5 15.17 0.21 -16.50
CA ILE A 5 14.53 0.77 -15.31
C ILE A 5 13.36 1.63 -15.75
N ARG A 6 12.16 1.31 -15.26
CA ARG A 6 10.94 2.08 -15.52
C ARG A 6 10.33 2.59 -14.23
N THR A 7 9.63 3.72 -14.31
CA THR A 7 8.78 4.20 -13.22
C THR A 7 7.74 3.15 -12.86
N CYS A 8 7.55 2.90 -11.57
CA CYS A 8 6.55 1.94 -11.10
C CYS A 8 5.16 2.48 -11.40
N ALA A 9 4.43 1.80 -12.30
CA ALA A 9 3.08 2.20 -12.69
C ALA A 9 2.08 2.15 -11.52
N SER A 10 2.21 1.18 -10.60
CA SER A 10 1.28 1.00 -9.48
C SER A 10 1.28 2.16 -8.47
N CYS A 11 2.39 2.88 -8.32
CA CYS A 11 2.47 4.07 -7.47
C CYS A 11 2.82 5.34 -8.26
N ALA A 12 2.88 5.28 -9.59
CA ALA A 12 3.34 6.37 -10.45
C ALA A 12 4.66 7.04 -9.99
N GLY A 13 5.58 6.27 -9.39
CA GLY A 13 6.83 6.80 -8.84
C GLY A 13 6.74 7.44 -7.45
N ALA A 14 5.56 7.49 -6.82
CA ALA A 14 5.34 8.07 -5.50
C ALA A 14 5.95 7.25 -4.35
N ARG A 15 6.50 6.06 -4.61
CA ARG A 15 7.16 5.16 -3.64
C ARG A 15 6.23 4.61 -2.55
N GLY A 16 4.94 4.90 -2.63
CA GLY A 16 3.93 4.45 -1.70
C GLY A 16 2.53 4.66 -2.25
N THR A 17 1.55 4.15 -1.53
CA THR A 17 0.13 4.40 -1.76
C THR A 17 -0.56 4.60 -0.43
N GLU A 18 -1.64 5.38 -0.44
CA GLU A 18 -2.59 5.38 0.68
C GLU A 18 -3.29 4.01 0.73
N LYS A 19 -3.55 3.54 1.94
CA LYS A 19 -4.28 2.32 2.23
C LYS A 19 -5.30 2.58 3.32
N GLU A 20 -6.39 1.83 3.24
CA GLU A 20 -7.39 1.75 4.29
C GLU A 20 -7.32 0.36 4.93
N GLN A 21 -7.25 0.30 6.26
CA GLN A 21 -7.42 -0.92 7.01
C GLN A 21 -8.77 -0.89 7.70
N HIS A 22 -9.57 -1.92 7.45
CA HIS A 22 -10.86 -2.12 8.08
C HIS A 22 -10.68 -3.14 9.21
N THR A 23 -11.00 -2.75 10.44
CA THR A 23 -11.05 -3.66 11.59
C THR A 23 -12.44 -3.69 12.18
N VAL A 24 -12.72 -4.78 12.91
CA VAL A 24 -13.91 -4.92 13.73
C VAL A 24 -13.44 -5.23 15.13
N ASP A 25 -13.74 -4.32 16.06
CA ASP A 25 -13.44 -4.46 17.47
C ASP A 25 -14.73 -4.73 18.25
N LEU A 26 -14.60 -5.14 19.51
CA LEU A 26 -15.73 -5.24 20.43
C LEU A 26 -15.69 -4.08 21.42
N ASP A 27 -16.82 -3.41 21.63
CA ASP A 27 -16.96 -2.40 22.68
C ASP A 27 -17.07 -3.06 24.07
N VAL A 28 -17.12 -2.22 25.11
CA VAL A 28 -17.24 -2.68 26.51
C VAL A 28 -18.52 -3.47 26.80
N ASN A 29 -19.52 -3.39 25.93
CA ASN A 29 -20.79 -4.10 26.03
C ASN A 29 -20.83 -5.34 25.12
N GLY A 30 -19.74 -5.65 24.41
CA GLY A 30 -19.66 -6.78 23.48
C GLY A 30 -20.27 -6.52 22.10
N ASN A 31 -20.59 -5.27 21.75
CA ASN A 31 -21.06 -4.94 20.40
C ASN A 31 -19.89 -4.79 19.43
N GLN A 32 -20.10 -5.22 18.19
CA GLN A 32 -19.13 -4.99 17.12
C GLN A 32 -19.09 -3.52 16.72
N VAL A 33 -17.90 -2.95 16.67
CA VAL A 33 -17.63 -1.59 16.20
C VAL A 33 -16.68 -1.67 15.01
N HIS A 34 -17.11 -1.12 13.88
CA HIS A 34 -16.27 -1.02 12.68
C HIS A 34 -15.35 0.18 12.78
N ARG A 35 -14.07 -0.03 12.50
CA ARG A 35 -13.06 1.03 12.43
C ARG A 35 -12.35 1.02 11.09
N VAL A 36 -12.05 2.22 10.59
CA VAL A 36 -11.31 2.44 9.34
C VAL A 36 -10.12 3.34 9.65
N ASP A 37 -8.92 2.82 9.45
CA ASP A 37 -7.69 3.59 9.60
C ASP A 37 -7.04 3.79 8.23
N ARG A 38 -6.78 5.06 7.88
CA ARG A 38 -6.07 5.43 6.66
C ARG A 38 -4.59 5.66 6.97
N PHE A 39 -3.72 5.02 6.20
CA PHE A 39 -2.28 5.18 6.38
C PHE A 39 -1.54 5.08 5.04
N TRP A 40 -0.41 5.78 4.97
CA TRP A 40 0.52 5.65 3.86
C TRP A 40 1.41 4.42 4.08
N SER A 41 1.63 3.63 3.03
CA SER A 41 2.56 2.50 3.09
C SER A 41 3.41 2.40 1.82
N PRO A 42 4.60 1.78 1.90
CA PRO A 42 5.42 1.51 0.72
C PRO A 42 4.63 0.73 -0.34
N CYS A 43 4.86 1.09 -1.60
CA CYS A 43 4.20 0.41 -2.72
C CYS A 43 4.73 -1.02 -2.80
N SER A 44 3.85 -2.01 -2.63
CA SER A 44 4.22 -3.43 -2.64
C SER A 44 4.78 -3.90 -3.98
N ALA A 45 4.35 -3.29 -5.09
CA ALA A 45 4.81 -3.67 -6.43
C ALA A 45 6.30 -3.33 -6.68
N CYS A 46 6.81 -2.24 -6.08
CA CYS A 46 8.21 -1.82 -6.23
C CYS A 46 9.00 -1.82 -4.92
N GLY A 47 8.45 -2.34 -3.83
CA GLY A 47 9.07 -2.30 -2.50
C GLY A 47 9.37 -0.88 -1.98
N GLY A 48 8.66 0.14 -2.47
CA GLY A 48 8.92 1.54 -2.15
C GLY A 48 10.10 2.20 -2.89
N LEU A 49 10.61 1.56 -3.94
CA LEU A 49 11.68 2.13 -4.78
C LEU A 49 11.14 3.21 -5.74
N GLY A 50 9.87 3.16 -6.13
CA GLY A 50 9.27 4.04 -7.13
C GLY A 50 9.60 3.63 -8.57
N THR A 51 10.45 2.63 -8.76
CA THR A 51 10.86 2.07 -10.06
C THR A 51 10.83 0.54 -10.03
N VAL A 52 10.74 -0.08 -11.20
CA VAL A 52 10.85 -1.53 -11.40
C VAL A 52 11.89 -1.83 -12.49
N ILE A 53 12.56 -2.97 -12.38
CA ILE A 53 13.46 -3.47 -13.43
C ILE A 53 12.63 -4.39 -14.33
N VAL A 54 12.65 -4.13 -15.63
CA VAL A 54 11.98 -4.95 -16.65
C VAL A 54 13.06 -5.53 -17.56
N GLY A 55 13.02 -6.85 -17.81
CA GLY A 55 14.02 -7.59 -18.58
C GLY A 55 13.39 -8.52 -19.60
#